data_AF-A0A521W486-F1
#
_entry.id   AF-A0A521W486-F1
#
_cell.length_a   1.000
_cell.length_b   1.000
_cell.length_c   1.000
_cell.angle_alpha   90.00
_cell.angle_beta   90.00
_cell.angle_gamma   90.00
#
_symmetry.space_group_name_H-M   'P 1'
#
loop_
_entity.id
_entity.type
_entity.pdbx_description
1 polymer ?
#
loop_
_entity_poly.entity_id
_entity_poly.type
_entity_poly.pdbx_seq_one_letter_code
_entity_poly.pdbx_strand_id
1 'polypeptide(L)'
;MPEMTSSAFDFSAFMDASRKAMAPAHKFSELALQSFERMARQQYAFAGEVLEFSVQELQLLSSAKDFNELTAKQLEIASQFAEKAAQRSQDLVKLATDQQAQVSKWFDQTAVDTARTARKAA
;
A
#
# COMPACT_ATOMS: atom_id res chain seq x y z
N MET A 1 47.84 -38.70 -20.85
CA MET A 1 47.17 -38.46 -19.56
C MET A 1 46.48 -37.10 -19.67
N PRO A 2 45.21 -37.01 -20.12
CA PRO A 2 44.58 -35.71 -20.28
C PRO A 2 43.95 -35.26 -18.97
N GLU A 3 44.52 -34.17 -18.47
CA GLU A 3 43.85 -32.97 -17.96
C GLU A 3 42.69 -33.18 -16.98
N MET A 4 42.99 -32.90 -15.71
CA MET A 4 42.02 -32.59 -14.68
C MET A 4 41.16 -31.42 -15.15
N THR A 5 39.88 -31.67 -15.42
CA THR A 5 38.86 -30.65 -15.64
C THR A 5 38.78 -29.76 -14.41
N SER A 6 39.50 -28.65 -14.43
CA SER A 6 39.36 -27.56 -13.47
C SER A 6 37.92 -27.07 -13.56
N SER A 7 37.12 -27.37 -12.55
CA SER A 7 35.80 -26.78 -12.33
C SER A 7 35.99 -25.28 -12.14
N ALA A 8 35.99 -24.54 -13.25
CA ALA A 8 36.03 -23.09 -13.24
C ALA A 8 34.75 -22.64 -12.53
N PHE A 9 34.91 -22.06 -11.34
CA PHE A 9 33.81 -21.51 -10.57
C PHE A 9 33.02 -20.54 -11.45
N ASP A 10 31.79 -20.93 -11.81
CA ASP A 10 30.91 -20.11 -12.63
C ASP A 10 30.35 -18.96 -11.78
N PHE A 11 31.09 -17.85 -11.79
CA PHE A 11 30.76 -16.65 -11.03
C PHE A 11 29.41 -16.05 -11.47
N SER A 12 29.00 -16.22 -12.73
CA SER A 12 27.71 -15.70 -13.19
C SER A 12 26.56 -16.54 -12.64
N ALA A 13 26.69 -17.87 -12.64
CA ALA A 13 25.71 -18.77 -12.02
C ALA A 13 25.57 -18.53 -10.51
N PHE A 14 26.68 -18.29 -9.80
CA PHE A 14 26.67 -17.93 -8.38
C PHE A 14 25.98 -16.59 -8.11
N MET A 15 26.26 -15.56 -8.93
CA MET A 15 25.62 -14.26 -8.82
C MET A 15 24.11 -14.32 -9.11
N ASP A 16 23.70 -15.09 -10.12
CA ASP A 16 22.29 -15.29 -10.46
C ASP A 16 21.54 -16.07 -9.37
N ALA A 17 22.16 -17.09 -8.78
CA ALA A 17 21.62 -17.83 -7.64
C ALA A 17 21.48 -16.92 -6.40
N SER A 18 22.49 -16.11 -6.12
CA SER A 18 22.46 -15.13 -5.02
C SER A 18 21.38 -14.06 -5.22
N ARG A 19 21.21 -13.57 -6.46
CA ARG A 19 20.16 -12.61 -6.81
C ARG A 19 18.77 -13.21 -6.70
N LYS A 20 18.57 -14.47 -7.13
CA LYS A 20 17.32 -15.21 -6.92
C LYS A 20 17.01 -15.45 -5.45
N ALA A 21 18.02 -15.76 -4.63
CA ALA A 21 17.85 -15.97 -3.20
C ALA A 21 17.44 -14.68 -2.45
N MET A 22 17.90 -13.52 -2.91
CA MET A 22 17.55 -12.21 -2.34
C MET A 22 16.26 -11.60 -2.93
N ALA A 23 15.75 -12.12 -4.06
CA ALA A 23 14.56 -11.58 -4.71
C ALA A 23 13.31 -11.50 -3.82
N PRO A 24 13.02 -12.49 -2.93
CA PRO A 24 11.90 -12.39 -2.00
C PRO A 24 12.06 -11.24 -1.00
N ALA A 25 13.28 -11.00 -0.50
CA ALA A 25 13.56 -9.91 0.44
C ALA A 25 13.39 -8.54 -0.22
N HIS A 26 13.86 -8.38 -1.47
CA HIS A 26 13.66 -7.16 -2.25
C HIS A 26 12.17 -6.86 -2.47
N LYS A 27 11.39 -7.88 -2.87
CA LYS A 27 9.94 -7.73 -3.06
C LYS A 27 9.21 -7.37 -1.76
N PHE A 28 9.65 -7.94 -0.64
CA PHE A 28 9.12 -7.58 0.68
C PHE A 28 9.38 -6.10 1.02
N SER A 29 10.60 -5.61 0.78
CA SER A 29 10.93 -4.19 0.97
C SER A 29 10.08 -3.26 0.10
N GLU A 30 9.83 -3.62 -1.16
CA GLU A 30 8.94 -2.87 -2.05
C GLU A 30 7.50 -2.82 -1.52
N LEU A 31 6.95 -3.96 -1.08
CA LEU A 31 5.61 -4.03 -0.49
C LEU A 31 5.50 -3.20 0.79
N ALA A 32 6.55 -3.20 1.62
CA ALA A 32 6.62 -2.40 2.84
C ALA A 32 6.63 -0.90 2.52
N LEU A 33 7.45 -0.46 1.55
CA LEU A 33 7.50 0.92 1.08
C LEU A 33 6.15 1.39 0.52
N GLN A 34 5.51 0.59 -0.32
CA GLN A 34 4.19 0.91 -0.87
C GLN A 34 3.12 1.02 0.23
N SER A 35 3.19 0.15 1.24
CA SER A 35 2.27 0.20 2.38
C SER A 35 2.50 1.46 3.23
N PHE A 36 3.76 1.84 3.43
CA PHE A 36 4.12 3.09 4.10
C PHE A 36 3.63 4.32 3.33
N GLU A 37 3.86 4.38 2.02
CA GLU A 37 3.39 5.49 1.17
C GLU A 37 1.85 5.63 1.22
N ARG A 38 1.14 4.50 1.14
CA ARG A 38 -0.33 4.47 1.24
C ARG A 38 -0.82 4.97 2.60
N MET A 39 -0.17 4.55 3.70
CA MET A 39 -0.48 5.06 5.04
C MET A 39 -0.21 6.56 5.15
N ALA A 40 0.93 7.04 4.66
CA ALA A 40 1.26 8.46 4.67
C ALA A 40 0.21 9.28 3.91
N ARG A 41 -0.22 8.82 2.73
CA ARG A 41 -1.28 9.49 1.94
C ARG A 41 -2.60 9.55 2.68
N GLN A 42 -2.99 8.48 3.39
CA GLN A 42 -4.20 8.48 4.22
C GLN A 42 -4.10 9.47 5.39
N GLN A 43 -2.93 9.58 6.04
CA GLN A 43 -2.71 10.58 7.10
C GLN A 43 -2.81 12.01 6.57
N TYR A 44 -2.23 12.28 5.39
CA TYR A 44 -2.35 13.58 4.72
C TYR A 44 -3.79 13.92 4.34
N ALA A 45 -4.54 12.97 3.77
CA ALA A 45 -5.94 13.17 3.41
C ALA A 45 -6.77 13.54 4.65
N PHE A 46 -6.59 12.80 5.75
CA PHE A 46 -7.27 13.09 7.00
C PHE A 46 -6.93 14.48 7.57
N ALA A 47 -5.65 14.87 7.56
CA ALA A 47 -5.25 16.21 7.99
C ALA A 47 -5.88 17.33 7.15
N GLY A 48 -5.97 17.12 5.83
CA GLY A 48 -6.67 18.03 4.91
C GLY A 48 -8.16 18.16 5.24
N GLU A 49 -8.82 17.05 5.55
CA GLU A 49 -10.24 17.04 5.94
C GLU A 49 -10.50 17.79 7.25
N VAL A 50 -9.62 17.64 8.25
CA VAL A 50 -9.72 18.38 9.52
C VAL A 50 -9.52 19.88 9.31
N LEU A 51 -8.58 20.27 8.45
CA LEU A 51 -8.36 21.68 8.09
C LEU A 51 -9.57 22.26 7.35
N GLU A 52 -10.13 21.53 6.39
CA GLU A 52 -11.32 21.95 5.67
C GLU A 52 -12.52 22.10 6.61
N PHE A 53 -12.72 21.15 7.52
CA PHE A 53 -13.73 21.25 8.57
C PHE A 53 -13.53 22.49 9.45
N SER A 54 -12.29 22.75 9.88
CA SER A 54 -11.96 23.93 10.69
C SER A 54 -12.23 25.25 9.95
N VAL A 55 -11.92 25.30 8.64
CA VAL A 55 -12.21 26.47 7.80
C VAL A 55 -13.72 26.65 7.62
N GLN A 56 -14.47 25.56 7.42
CA GLN A 56 -15.93 25.61 7.30
C GLN A 56 -16.58 26.10 8.59
N GLU A 57 -16.14 25.62 9.77
CA GLU A 57 -16.61 26.13 11.06
C GLU A 57 -16.31 27.62 11.26
N LEU A 58 -15.08 28.06 10.94
CA LEU A 58 -14.71 29.47 11.02
C LEU A 58 -15.55 30.36 10.09
N GLN A 59 -15.81 29.90 8.87
CA GLN A 59 -16.71 30.59 7.94
C GLN A 59 -18.14 30.66 8.48
N LEU A 60 -18.62 29.59 9.11
CA LEU A 60 -19.97 29.53 9.68
C LEU A 60 -20.12 30.55 10.81
N LEU A 61 -19.13 30.64 11.70
CA LEU A 61 -19.07 31.63 12.77
C LEU A 61 -18.94 33.08 12.26
N SER A 62 -18.23 33.31 11.15
CA SER A 62 -18.06 34.65 10.59
C SER A 62 -19.22 35.14 9.74
N SER A 63 -20.04 34.23 9.20
CA SER A 63 -21.08 34.54 8.20
C SER A 63 -22.50 34.55 8.77
N ALA A 64 -22.73 33.91 9.92
CA ALA A 64 -24.06 33.69 10.45
C ALA A 64 -24.76 35.00 10.85
N LYS A 65 -25.79 35.38 10.08
CA LYS A 65 -26.73 36.46 10.43
C LYS A 65 -28.13 35.96 10.74
N ASP A 66 -28.49 34.75 10.29
CA ASP A 66 -29.83 34.16 10.45
C ASP A 66 -29.80 32.66 10.81
N PHE A 67 -30.76 32.22 11.62
CA PHE A 67 -30.84 30.84 12.16
C PHE A 67 -31.16 29.78 11.10
N ASN A 68 -31.83 30.16 10.00
CA ASN A 68 -32.11 29.27 8.88
C ASN A 68 -30.87 28.96 8.03
N GLU A 69 -29.99 29.95 7.82
CA GLU A 69 -28.70 29.73 7.13
C GLU A 69 -27.78 28.83 7.94
N LEU A 70 -27.77 28.99 9.27
CA LEU A 70 -27.03 28.13 10.18
C LEU A 70 -27.46 26.66 10.06
N THR A 71 -28.76 26.40 10.07
CA THR A 71 -29.30 25.03 10.00
C THR A 71 -29.00 24.37 8.65
N ALA A 72 -29.14 25.12 7.54
CA ALA A 72 -28.82 24.61 6.20
C ALA A 72 -27.32 24.30 6.04
N LYS A 73 -26.45 25.21 6.51
CA LYS A 73 -24.99 25.00 6.53
C LYS A 73 -24.56 23.84 7.41
N GLN A 74 -25.22 23.66 8.55
CA GLN A 74 -24.92 22.55 9.47
C GLN A 74 -25.33 21.20 8.88
N LEU A 75 -26.44 21.15 8.14
CA LEU A 75 -26.85 19.96 7.40
C LEU A 75 -25.88 19.65 6.25
N GLU A 76 -25.39 20.68 5.56
CA GLU A 76 -24.39 20.55 4.49
C GLU A 76 -23.06 19.98 5.04
N ILE A 77 -22.55 20.53 6.14
CA ILE A 77 -21.33 20.02 6.80
C ILE A 77 -21.53 18.57 7.26
N ALA A 78 -22.68 18.27 7.88
CA ALA A 78 -22.98 16.91 8.32
C ALA A 78 -23.04 15.91 7.15
N SER A 79 -23.62 16.32 6.01
CA SER A 79 -23.68 15.51 4.79
C SER A 79 -22.29 15.28 4.21
N GLN A 80 -21.48 16.33 4.09
CA GLN A 80 -20.10 16.22 3.58
C GLN A 80 -19.24 15.32 4.47
N PHE A 81 -19.39 15.42 5.79
CA PHE A 81 -18.71 14.54 6.73
C PHE A 81 -19.15 13.07 6.57
N ALA A 82 -20.46 12.82 6.42
CA ALA A 82 -20.99 11.48 6.21
C ALA A 82 -20.51 10.86 4.89
N GLU A 83 -20.48 11.63 3.80
CA GLU A 83 -19.95 11.18 2.51
C GLU A 83 -18.47 10.82 2.60
N LYS A 84 -17.64 11.70 3.19
CA LYS A 84 -16.21 11.44 3.39
C LYS A 84 -15.98 10.22 4.28
N ALA A 85 -16.75 10.04 5.35
CA ALA A 85 -16.66 8.87 6.21
C ALA A 85 -17.01 7.56 5.46
N ALA A 86 -18.07 7.59 4.65
CA ALA A 86 -18.45 6.45 3.82
C ALA A 86 -17.38 6.11 2.78
N GLN A 87 -16.81 7.13 2.14
CA GLN A 87 -15.75 6.97 1.14
C GLN A 87 -14.48 6.40 1.75
N ARG A 88 -14.09 6.89 2.94
CA ARG A 88 -12.94 6.36 3.70
C ARG A 88 -13.14 4.90 4.12
N SER A 89 -14.36 4.52 4.50
CA SER A 89 -14.70 3.13 4.82
C SER A 89 -14.51 2.22 3.60
N GLN A 90 -14.99 2.64 2.42
CA GLN A 90 -14.80 1.90 1.18
C GLN A 90 -13.33 1.79 0.77
N ASP A 91 -12.56 2.88 0.93
CA ASP A 91 -11.14 2.90 0.59
C ASP A 91 -10.32 2.01 1.53
N LEU A 92 -10.66 1.94 2.82
CA LEU A 92 -10.02 1.02 3.77
C LEU A 92 -10.32 -0.44 3.42
N VAL A 93 -11.57 -0.76 3.07
CA VAL A 93 -11.94 -2.11 2.64
C VAL A 93 -11.17 -2.49 1.36
N LYS A 94 -11.13 -1.61 0.35
CA LYS A 94 -10.35 -1.85 -0.88
C LYS A 94 -8.86 -2.04 -0.57
N LEU A 95 -8.27 -1.16 0.25
CA LEU A 95 -6.86 -1.23 0.64
C LEU A 95 -6.53 -2.57 1.30
N ALA A 96 -7.35 -3.00 2.26
CA ALA A 96 -7.18 -4.27 2.95
C ALA A 96 -7.27 -5.47 1.99
N THR A 97 -8.26 -5.45 1.09
CA THR A 97 -8.47 -6.51 0.11
C THR A 97 -7.32 -6.60 -0.90
N ASP A 98 -6.84 -5.45 -1.39
CA ASP A 98 -5.69 -5.36 -2.29
C ASP A 98 -4.40 -5.87 -1.64
N GLN A 99 -4.14 -5.48 -0.38
CA GLN A 99 -2.96 -5.92 0.35
C GLN A 99 -2.99 -7.44 0.59
N GLN A 100 -4.13 -7.98 1.01
CA GLN A 100 -4.30 -9.42 1.19
C GLN A 100 -4.05 -10.18 -0.11
N ALA A 101 -4.61 -9.70 -1.23
CA ALA A 101 -4.42 -10.31 -2.54
C ALA A 101 -2.95 -10.26 -3.01
N GLN A 102 -2.26 -9.13 -2.80
CA GLN A 102 -0.85 -8.99 -3.18
C GLN A 102 0.07 -9.91 -2.37
N VAL A 103 -0.14 -10.00 -1.06
CA VAL A 103 0.65 -10.87 -0.17
C VAL A 103 0.42 -12.34 -0.51
N SER A 104 -0.84 -12.76 -0.70
CA SER A 104 -1.17 -14.13 -1.10
C SER A 104 -0.51 -14.49 -2.43
N LYS A 105 -0.64 -13.62 -3.45
CA LYS A 105 -0.04 -13.83 -4.77
C LYS A 105 1.48 -13.93 -4.69
N TRP A 106 2.14 -13.12 -3.87
CA TRP A 106 3.59 -13.21 -3.66
C TRP A 106 3.99 -14.54 -3.03
N PHE A 107 3.24 -14.99 -2.02
CA PHE A 107 3.48 -16.26 -1.36
C PHE A 107 3.32 -17.44 -2.33
N ASP A 108 2.23 -17.47 -3.09
CA ASP A 108 1.96 -18.51 -4.09
C ASP A 108 3.04 -18.55 -5.18
N GLN A 109 3.47 -17.39 -5.68
CA GLN A 109 4.55 -17.30 -6.67
C GLN A 109 5.87 -17.83 -6.11
N THR A 110 6.20 -17.46 -4.87
CA THR A 110 7.45 -17.89 -4.22
C THR A 110 7.45 -19.40 -3.96
N ALA A 111 6.32 -19.97 -3.52
CA ALA A 111 6.16 -21.40 -3.32
C ALA A 111 6.28 -22.17 -4.65
N VAL A 112 5.63 -21.70 -5.72
CA VAL A 112 5.70 -22.29 -7.06
C VAL A 112 7.12 -22.25 -7.63
N ASP A 113 7.81 -21.12 -7.50
CA ASP A 113 9.18 -20.97 -8.02
C ASP A 113 10.20 -21.80 -7.22
N THR A 114 10.01 -21.93 -5.91
CA THR A 114 10.82 -22.81 -5.07
C THR A 114 10.62 -24.27 -5.45
N ALA A 115 9.36 -24.71 -5.61
CA ALA A 115 9.04 -26.07 -6.04
C ALA A 115 9.58 -26.38 -7.45
N ARG A 116 9.49 -25.43 -8.38
CA ARG A 116 10.02 -25.56 -9.75
C ARG A 116 11.54 -25.63 -9.76
N THR A 117 12.21 -24.91 -8.87
CA THR A 117 13.69 -24.94 -8.75
C THR A 117 14.16 -26.25 -8.13
N ALA A 118 13.50 -26.71 -7.06
CA ALA A 118 13.78 -28.02 -6.44
C ALA A 118 13.62 -29.17 -7.45
N ARG A 119 12.57 -29.11 -8.29
CA ARG A 119 12.29 -30.13 -9.31
C ARG A 119 13.23 -30.09 -10.53
N LYS A 120 13.97 -28.99 -10.73
CA LYS A 120 15.02 -28.88 -11.76
C LYS A 120 16.39 -29.30 -11.22
N ALA A 121 16.56 -29.35 -9.90
CA ALA A 121 17.79 -29.72 -9.23
C ALA A 121 17.84 -31.21 -8.79
N ALA A 122 16.69 -31.90 -8.84
CA ALA A 122 16.54 -33.35 -8.66
C ALA A 122 16.43 -34.06 -10.01
#